data_AF-A0A133ZMA0-F1
#
_entry.id   AF-A0A133ZMA0-F1
#
_cell.length_a   1.000
_cell.length_b   1.000
_cell.length_c   1.000
_cell.angle_alpha   90.00
_cell.angle_beta   90.00
_cell.angle_gamma   90.00
#
_symmetry.space_group_name_H-M   'P 1'
#
loop_
_entity.id
_entity.type
_entity.pdbx_description
1 polymer ?
#
loop_
_entity_poly.entity_id
_entity_poly.type
_entity_poly.pdbx_seq_one_letter_code
_entity_poly.pdbx_strand_id
1 'polypeptide(L)'
;MRFRREPNPNRNHPAYCPYCASESLFPDEEGDFAWRCSACLRVFSVMFHGQDDAPVAASATPSAAQALQDSLRRHGHSARPQS
;
A
#
# COMPACT_ATOMS: atom_id res chain seq x y z
N MET A 1 12.57 8.19 6.86
CA MET A 1 11.35 7.50 6.37
C MET A 1 10.15 8.09 7.09
N ARG A 2 9.19 8.68 6.38
CA ARG A 2 7.96 9.20 7.01
C ARG A 2 6.91 8.10 6.97
N PHE A 3 6.77 7.37 8.08
CA PHE A 3 5.63 6.50 8.26
C PHE A 3 4.37 7.35 8.26
N ARG A 4 3.57 7.25 7.20
CA ARG A 4 2.29 7.97 7.12
C ARG A 4 1.30 7.46 8.18
N ARG A 5 1.51 6.25 8.73
CA ARG A 5 0.70 5.57 9.74
C ARG A 5 1.54 4.58 10.57
N GLU A 6 1.11 4.32 11.80
CA GLU A 6 1.60 3.23 12.65
C GLU A 6 1.45 1.87 11.92
N PRO A 7 2.46 0.97 11.95
CA PRO A 7 2.33 -0.37 11.38
C PRO A 7 1.15 -1.14 11.99
N ASN A 8 0.27 -1.68 11.13
CA ASN A 8 -0.85 -2.51 11.58
C ASN A 8 -0.55 -3.98 11.26
N PRO A 9 -0.39 -4.86 12.28
CA PRO A 9 -0.07 -6.27 12.08
C PRO A 9 -1.10 -7.02 11.22
N ASN A 10 -2.38 -6.63 11.30
CA ASN A 10 -3.46 -7.26 10.53
C ASN A 10 -3.48 -6.90 9.04
N ARG A 11 -2.64 -5.95 8.58
CA ARG A 11 -2.50 -5.63 7.14
C ARG A 11 -1.33 -6.32 6.47
N ASN A 12 -0.55 -7.11 7.20
CA ASN A 12 0.73 -7.65 6.76
C ASN A 12 0.72 -9.18 6.61
N HIS A 13 -0.34 -9.75 6.05
CA HIS A 13 -0.38 -11.20 5.82
C HIS A 13 0.61 -11.58 4.69
N PRO A 14 1.61 -12.44 4.95
CA PRO A 14 2.41 -13.03 3.89
C PRO A 14 1.57 -14.08 3.15
N ALA A 15 1.66 -14.10 1.82
CA ALA A 15 1.01 -15.13 1.00
C ALA A 15 1.85 -16.42 0.90
N TYR A 16 3.17 -16.31 0.98
CA TYR A 16 4.09 -17.44 0.80
C TYR A 16 5.20 -17.44 1.85
N CYS A 17 5.55 -18.61 2.35
CA CYS A 17 6.68 -18.79 3.26
C CYS A 17 7.98 -18.42 2.51
N PRO A 18 8.80 -17.49 3.03
CA PRO A 18 10.03 -17.07 2.36
C PRO A 18 11.09 -18.19 2.27
N TYR A 19 10.90 -19.29 3.01
CA TYR A 19 11.85 -20.40 3.06
C TYR A 19 11.45 -21.62 2.22
N CYS A 20 10.16 -21.86 1.99
CA CYS A 20 9.69 -23.07 1.31
C CYS A 20 8.55 -22.84 0.31
N ALA A 21 8.13 -21.59 0.09
CA ALA A 21 7.04 -21.20 -0.80
C ALA A 21 5.66 -21.80 -0.48
N SER A 22 5.48 -22.47 0.66
CA SER A 22 4.16 -22.91 1.11
C SER A 22 3.28 -21.73 1.50
N GLU A 23 1.98 -21.84 1.21
CA GLU A 23 0.94 -20.88 1.58
C GLU A 23 0.34 -21.16 2.98
N SER A 24 0.73 -22.28 3.62
CA SER A 24 0.20 -22.70 4.92
C SER A 24 0.84 -21.93 6.08
N LEU A 25 0.44 -20.66 6.23
CA LEU A 25 0.95 -19.70 7.19
C LEU A 25 -0.11 -19.31 8.22
N PHE A 26 0.28 -19.26 9.48
CA PHE A 26 -0.60 -18.90 10.61
C PHE A 26 0.10 -17.86 11.50
N PRO A 27 -0.63 -16.94 12.14
CA PRO A 27 -0.06 -16.09 13.19
C PRO A 27 0.58 -16.94 14.30
N ASP A 28 1.66 -16.43 14.90
CA ASP A 28 2.39 -17.09 15.97
C ASP A 28 2.49 -16.21 17.23
N GLU A 29 2.71 -16.83 18.39
CA GLU A 29 2.68 -16.16 19.70
C GLU A 29 3.98 -15.40 20.01
N GLU A 30 5.05 -15.60 19.24
CA GLU A 30 6.32 -14.89 19.39
C GLU A 30 6.16 -13.35 19.27
N GLY A 31 5.11 -12.86 18.59
CA GLY A 31 4.71 -11.45 18.63
C GLY A 31 3.68 -11.05 17.58
N ASP A 32 3.21 -9.80 17.63
CA ASP A 32 2.12 -9.28 16.79
C ASP A 32 2.35 -9.41 15.26
N PHE A 33 3.61 -9.50 14.83
CA PHE A 33 3.99 -9.63 13.42
C PHE A 33 4.54 -11.02 13.08
N ALA A 34 4.48 -11.98 14.00
CA ALA A 34 5.05 -13.31 13.85
C ALA A 34 4.11 -14.27 13.10
N TRP A 35 4.72 -15.13 12.29
CA TRP A 35 4.06 -16.13 11.45
C TRP A 35 4.79 -17.46 11.52
N ARG A 36 4.03 -18.54 11.65
CA ARG A 36 4.52 -19.92 11.59
C ARG A 36 4.10 -20.58 10.28
N CYS A 37 5.06 -21.22 9.63
CA CYS A 37 4.80 -22.08 8.47
C CYS A 37 4.58 -23.52 8.91
N SER A 38 3.42 -24.11 8.59
CA SER A 38 3.13 -25.50 8.97
C SER A 38 3.90 -26.54 8.13
N ALA A 39 4.38 -26.16 6.94
CA ALA A 39 5.10 -27.07 6.05
C ALA A 39 6.58 -27.25 6.43
N CYS A 40 7.25 -26.16 6.85
CA CYS A 40 8.69 -26.18 7.15
C CYS A 40 9.03 -25.82 8.60
N LEU A 41 8.00 -25.63 9.45
CA LEU A 41 8.07 -25.43 10.90
C LEU A 41 8.86 -24.21 11.38
N ARG A 42 9.16 -23.26 10.49
CA ARG A 42 9.86 -22.01 10.83
C ARG A 42 8.86 -20.95 11.29
N VAL A 43 9.28 -20.19 12.28
CA VAL A 43 8.62 -18.95 12.74
C VAL A 43 9.44 -17.75 12.27
N PHE A 44 8.78 -16.73 11.74
CA PHE A 44 9.41 -15.51 11.22
C PHE A 44 8.47 -14.31 11.37
N SER A 45 9.00 -13.09 11.35
CA SER A 45 8.19 -11.87 11.49
C SER A 45 8.15 -11.05 10.20
N VAL A 46 7.00 -10.43 9.89
CA VAL A 46 6.81 -9.59 8.70
C VAL A 46 6.35 -8.19 9.09
N MET A 47 7.20 -7.18 8.87
CA MET A 47 6.91 -5.79 9.23
C MET A 47 7.03 -4.85 8.02
N PHE A 48 6.04 -3.97 7.84
CA PHE A 48 6.08 -2.95 6.80
C PHE A 48 6.77 -1.69 7.32
N HIS A 49 7.91 -1.34 6.73
CA HIS A 49 8.75 -0.20 7.12
C HIS A 49 8.46 1.09 6.33
N GLY A 50 7.41 1.10 5.51
CA GLY A 50 7.06 2.24 4.66
C GLY A 50 7.47 2.02 3.20
N GLN A 51 7.37 3.10 2.43
CA GLN A 51 7.70 3.13 1.01
C GLN A 51 8.73 4.23 0.78
N ASP A 52 9.80 3.92 0.05
CA ASP A 52 10.81 4.89 -0.36
C ASP A 52 10.32 5.74 -1.54
N ASP A 53 11.00 6.86 -1.76
CA ASP A 53 10.72 7.73 -2.90
C ASP A 53 11.05 7.02 -4.21
N ALA A 54 10.17 7.18 -5.21
CA ALA A 54 10.43 6.68 -6.54
C ALA A 54 11.64 7.43 -7.15
N PRO A 55 12.54 6.74 -7.88
CA PRO A 55 13.71 7.37 -8.49
C PRO A 55 13.34 8.44 -9.53
N VAL A 56 12.11 8.38 -10.08
CA VAL A 56 11.56 9.39 -10.97
C VAL A 56 10.25 9.89 -10.37
N ALA A 57 10.14 11.20 -10.19
CA ALA A 57 8.91 11.82 -9.73
C ALA A 57 7.79 11.58 -10.76
N ALA A 58 6.60 11.24 -10.26
CA ALA A 58 5.42 11.17 -11.11
C ALA A 58 5.19 12.54 -11.79
N SER A 59 4.79 12.52 -13.07
CA SER A 59 4.37 13.74 -13.74
C SER A 59 3.16 14.34 -13.02
N ALA A 60 3.11 15.67 -12.97
CA ALA A 60 2.00 16.36 -12.34
C ALA A 60 0.70 15.95 -13.05
N THR A 61 -0.17 15.24 -12.33
CA THR A 61 -1.54 14.98 -12.80
C THR A 61 -2.36 16.24 -12.55
N PRO A 62 -3.18 16.70 -13.51
CA PRO A 62 -4.07 17.84 -13.29
C PRO A 62 -4.94 17.57 -12.07
N SER A 63 -5.16 18.63 -11.28
CA SER A 63 -6.05 18.55 -10.13
C SER A 63 -7.47 18.14 -10.56
N ALA A 64 -8.25 17.58 -9.64
CA ALA A 64 -9.66 17.25 -9.89
C ALA A 64 -10.45 18.45 -10.42
N ALA A 65 -10.14 19.67 -9.95
CA ALA A 65 -10.76 20.91 -10.42
C ALA A 65 -10.41 21.22 -11.88
N GLN A 66 -9.14 21.10 -12.27
CA GLN A 66 -8.69 21.32 -13.65
C GLN A 66 -9.27 20.27 -14.60
N ALA A 67 -9.25 19.00 -14.21
CA ALA A 67 -9.83 17.92 -15.01
C ALA A 67 -11.34 18.12 -15.26
N LEU A 68 -12.07 18.61 -14.25
CA LEU A 68 -13.49 18.95 -14.37
C LEU A 68 -13.70 20.11 -15.35
N GLN A 69 -12.92 21.18 -15.24
CA GLN A 69 -13.00 22.34 -16.14
C GLN A 69 -12.72 21.96 -17.60
N ASP A 70 -11.70 21.14 -17.83
CA ASP A 70 -11.39 20.64 -19.17
C ASP A 70 -12.49 19.76 -19.75
N SER A 71 -13.12 18.93 -18.91
CA SER A 71 -14.29 18.14 -19.31
C SER A 71 -15.45 19.05 -19.72
N LEU A 72 -15.81 20.02 -18.89
CA LEU A 72 -16.90 20.96 -19.17
C LEU A 72 -16.64 21.74 -20.47
N ARG A 73 -15.41 22.22 -20.68
CA ARG A 73 -15.00 22.92 -21.90
C ARG A 73 -15.14 22.05 -23.15
N ARG A 74 -14.75 20.76 -23.09
CA ARG A 74 -14.92 19.81 -24.20
C ARG A 74 -16.40 19.60 -24.56
N HIS A 75 -17.30 19.71 -23.59
CA HIS A 75 -18.74 19.56 -23.78
C HIS A 75 -19.48 20.89 -24.03
N GLY A 76 -18.77 22.01 -24.19
CA GLY A 76 -19.36 23.31 -24.49
C GLY A 76 -20.01 24.01 -23.28
N HIS A 77 -19.68 23.57 -22.06
CA HIS A 77 -20.17 24.17 -20.82
C HIS A 77 -19.09 25.04 -20.15
N SER A 78 -19.47 26.19 -19.59
CA SER A 78 -18.57 27.02 -18.78
C SER A 78 -18.77 26.74 -17.29
N ALA A 79 -17.73 26.26 -16.61
CA ALA A 79 -17.71 26.23 -15.15
C ALA A 79 -17.57 27.66 -14.61
N ARG A 80 -18.44 28.08 -13.69
CA ARG A 80 -18.29 29.38 -13.02
C ARG A 80 -17.03 29.33 -12.13
N PRO A 81 -16.12 30.30 -12.16
CA PRO A 81 -14.96 30.28 -11.27
C PRO A 81 -15.42 30.31 -9.81
N GLN A 82 -14.82 29.46 -8.97
CA GLN A 82 -15.02 29.49 -7.53
C GLN A 82 -14.17 30.63 -6.96
N SER A 83 -14.84 31.61 -6.36
CA SER A 83 -14.27 32.74 -5.62
C SER A 83 -13.76 32.30 -4.25
#